data_AF-A0A7W7ALE0-F1
#
_entry.id   AF-A0A7W7ALE0-F1
#
_cell.length_a   1.000
_cell.length_b   1.000
_cell.length_c   1.000
_cell.angle_alpha   90.00
_cell.angle_beta   90.00
_cell.angle_gamma   90.00
#
_symmetry.space_group_name_H-M   'P 1'
#
loop_
_entity.id
_entity.type
_entity.pdbx_description
1 polymer ?
#
loop_
_entity_poly.entity_id
_entity_poly.type
_entity_poly.pdbx_seq_one_letter_code
_entity_poly.pdbx_strand_id
1 'polypeptide(L)'
;MNEAAVASKQVDENFSPASRSRARAGIRASYREGTPRLMNWNKGGDSRDERLAAIDTRAILAAVGDLEDLRDHLADGDDDEPPEMRTDILNLHRLAMAAANGASDNAELFDLAIDLADRLDDMADIVDRLSRTVNAIATLAPDD
;
A
#
# COMPACT_ATOMS: atom_id res chain seq x y z
N MET A 1 -56.36 6.38 -37.48
CA MET A 1 -55.09 6.32 -36.72
C MET A 1 -54.43 5.01 -37.14
N ASN A 2 -53.51 5.02 -38.11
CA ASN A 2 -52.88 3.81 -38.66
C ASN A 2 -51.35 3.87 -38.54
N GLU A 3 -50.82 2.73 -38.09
CA GLU A 3 -49.60 2.01 -38.48
C GLU A 3 -48.22 2.69 -38.50
N ALA A 4 -47.30 2.12 -37.71
CA ALA A 4 -46.05 1.43 -38.13
C ALA A 4 -45.09 1.42 -36.93
N ALA A 5 -44.81 0.25 -36.34
CA ALA A 5 -43.61 -0.55 -36.57
C ALA A 5 -42.28 0.16 -36.21
N VAL A 6 -41.45 -0.51 -35.41
CA VAL A 6 -40.01 -0.81 -35.67
C VAL A 6 -39.15 -0.79 -34.38
N ALA A 7 -38.48 -1.93 -34.19
CA ALA A 7 -37.16 -2.17 -33.58
C ALA A 7 -36.98 -2.12 -32.06
N SER A 8 -37.06 -3.33 -31.48
CA SER A 8 -36.02 -3.86 -30.60
C SER A 8 -34.61 -3.53 -31.12
N LYS A 9 -33.76 -2.98 -30.26
CA LYS A 9 -32.31 -3.05 -30.45
C LYS A 9 -31.63 -3.44 -29.14
N GLN A 10 -31.33 -4.73 -29.10
CA GLN A 10 -30.21 -5.38 -28.42
C GLN A 10 -29.00 -4.44 -28.32
N VAL A 11 -28.43 -4.34 -27.12
CA VAL A 11 -27.00 -4.05 -26.95
C VAL A 11 -26.49 -5.11 -25.98
N ASP A 12 -26.24 -6.30 -26.54
CA ASP A 12 -25.22 -7.20 -26.01
C ASP A 12 -23.89 -6.62 -26.46
N GLU A 13 -22.98 -6.26 -25.56
CA GLU A 13 -21.53 -6.50 -25.74
C GLU A 13 -20.84 -6.59 -24.35
N ASN A 14 -20.50 -7.83 -24.00
CA ASN A 14 -19.25 -8.23 -23.34
C ASN A 14 -18.84 -7.57 -22.00
N PHE A 15 -19.31 -8.12 -20.88
CA PHE A 15 -18.49 -8.24 -19.67
C PHE A 15 -18.06 -9.70 -19.51
N SER A 16 -16.88 -10.02 -20.03
CA SER A 16 -16.14 -11.25 -19.70
C SER A 16 -15.10 -10.91 -18.63
N PRO A 17 -15.06 -11.57 -17.46
CA PRO A 17 -14.09 -11.26 -16.42
C PRO A 17 -12.70 -11.90 -16.66
N ALA A 18 -12.46 -12.48 -17.83
CA ALA A 18 -11.21 -13.16 -18.14
C ALA A 18 -10.31 -12.29 -19.02
N SER A 19 -9.52 -11.38 -18.43
CA SER A 19 -8.25 -10.86 -18.99
C SER A 19 -7.54 -9.90 -18.03
N ARG A 20 -6.88 -10.40 -16.99
CA ARG A 20 -5.78 -9.66 -16.32
C ARG A 20 -4.55 -10.54 -16.22
N SER A 21 -3.93 -10.74 -17.37
CA SER A 21 -2.57 -11.25 -17.48
C SER A 21 -1.88 -10.55 -18.65
N ARG A 22 -1.06 -9.54 -18.35
CA ARG A 22 0.26 -9.36 -18.96
C ARG A 22 1.06 -8.24 -18.29
N ALA A 23 2.15 -8.69 -17.68
CA ALA A 23 3.49 -8.10 -17.79
C ALA A 23 3.71 -6.68 -17.25
N ARG A 24 4.09 -6.61 -15.97
CA ARG A 24 5.24 -5.78 -15.54
C ARG A 24 6.30 -6.69 -14.93
N ALA A 25 7.01 -7.40 -15.81
CA ALA A 25 8.26 -8.07 -15.50
C ALA A 25 9.41 -7.15 -15.91
N GLY A 26 10.33 -6.90 -14.97
CA GLY A 26 11.52 -6.06 -15.13
C GLY A 26 11.31 -4.71 -14.45
N ILE A 27 11.69 -4.50 -13.19
CA ILE A 27 13.00 -4.74 -12.58
C ILE A 27 12.79 -5.36 -11.19
N ARG A 28 12.90 -6.68 -11.08
CA ARG A 28 12.89 -7.40 -9.79
C ARG A 28 14.12 -8.31 -9.73
N ALA A 29 15.26 -7.69 -9.56
CA ALA A 29 16.53 -8.29 -9.18
C ALA A 29 17.30 -7.17 -8.47
N SER A 30 17.57 -7.18 -7.18
CA SER A 30 18.17 -8.29 -6.45
C SER A 30 18.36 -7.87 -4.98
N TYR A 31 17.36 -8.03 -4.11
CA TYR A 31 17.56 -7.94 -2.65
C TYR A 31 16.54 -8.84 -1.93
N ARG A 32 16.62 -10.15 -2.17
CA ARG A 32 15.88 -11.14 -1.37
C ARG A 32 16.74 -12.37 -1.17
N GLU A 33 17.69 -12.26 -0.25
CA GLU A 33 18.11 -13.34 0.66
C GLU A 33 19.11 -12.77 1.66
N GLY A 34 18.58 -12.52 2.86
CA GLY A 34 19.28 -11.96 3.98
C GLY A 34 18.20 -11.41 4.89
N THR A 35 18.00 -12.06 6.04
CA THR A 35 17.43 -11.37 7.20
C THR A 35 17.97 -9.94 7.19
N PRO A 36 17.13 -8.88 7.23
CA PRO A 36 17.64 -7.53 7.35
C PRO A 36 18.56 -7.59 8.56
N ARG A 37 19.88 -7.49 8.32
CA ARG A 37 20.86 -7.46 9.41
C ARG A 37 20.28 -6.39 10.31
N LEU A 38 19.94 -6.74 11.55
CA LEU A 38 19.68 -5.76 12.59
C LEU A 38 20.83 -4.77 12.43
N MET A 39 20.55 -3.62 11.84
CA MET A 39 21.57 -2.69 11.42
C MET A 39 22.19 -2.32 12.75
N ASN A 40 23.40 -2.78 13.00
CA ASN A 40 24.04 -2.59 14.28
C ASN A 40 24.44 -1.11 14.34
N TRP A 41 23.47 -0.26 14.69
CA TRP A 41 23.65 1.16 14.95
C TRP A 41 24.62 1.38 16.14
N ASN A 42 24.93 0.32 16.89
CA ASN A 42 25.95 0.30 17.91
C ASN A 42 27.31 -0.15 17.32
N LYS A 43 27.92 0.71 16.52
CA LYS A 43 29.32 0.58 16.09
C LYS A 43 30.33 1.04 17.15
N GLY A 44 29.97 0.94 18.43
CA GLY A 44 30.91 0.94 19.55
C GLY A 44 31.74 2.21 19.65
N GLY A 45 31.13 3.25 20.22
CA GLY A 45 31.85 4.39 20.78
C GLY A 45 31.13 4.84 22.03
N ASP A 46 31.85 5.00 23.14
CA ASP A 46 31.27 5.46 24.40
C ASP A 46 30.89 6.95 24.34
N SER A 47 31.44 7.67 23.35
CA SER A 47 31.19 9.09 23.14
C SER A 47 30.13 9.39 22.07
N ARG A 48 29.44 10.52 22.22
CA ARG A 48 28.48 11.03 21.24
C ARG A 48 29.10 11.23 19.85
N ASP A 49 30.32 11.75 19.78
CA ASP A 49 30.99 12.07 18.51
C ASP A 49 31.32 10.80 17.72
N GLU A 50 31.71 9.72 18.39
CA GLU A 50 31.91 8.41 17.76
C GLU A 50 30.60 7.82 17.25
N ARG A 51 29.50 7.96 18.02
CA ARG A 51 28.16 7.51 17.59
C ARG A 51 27.66 8.31 16.38
N LEU A 52 27.90 9.62 16.34
CA LEU A 52 27.58 10.48 15.19
C LEU A 52 28.42 10.12 13.96
N ALA A 53 29.73 9.89 14.13
CA ALA A 53 30.62 9.49 13.05
C ALA A 53 30.29 8.10 12.47
N ALA A 54 29.59 7.27 13.23
CA ALA A 54 29.18 5.94 12.84
C ALA A 54 27.82 5.87 12.11
N ILE A 55 27.11 6.99 11.95
CA ILE A 55 25.81 7.02 11.25
C ILE A 55 25.98 6.56 9.81
N ASP A 56 25.24 5.52 9.41
CA ASP A 56 25.16 5.08 8.02
C ASP A 56 24.16 5.94 7.26
N THR A 57 24.66 6.96 6.55
CA THR A 57 23.83 7.86 5.74
C THR A 57 23.15 7.16 4.57
N ARG A 58 23.58 5.96 4.16
CA ARG A 58 22.87 5.18 3.13
C ARG A 58 21.53 4.68 3.63
N ALA A 59 21.39 4.38 4.93
CA ALA A 59 20.12 3.98 5.51
C ALA A 59 19.08 5.11 5.42
N ILE A 60 19.51 6.38 5.52
CA ILE A 60 18.63 7.55 5.32
C ILE A 60 18.11 7.61 3.89
N LEU A 61 18.98 7.35 2.89
CA LEU A 61 18.54 7.30 1.49
C LEU A 61 17.61 6.11 1.22
N ALA A 62 17.84 4.96 1.87
CA ALA A 62 16.91 3.83 1.79
C ALA A 62 15.54 4.18 2.38
N ALA A 63 15.50 4.93 3.49
CA ALA A 63 14.26 5.42 4.07
C ALA A 63 13.51 6.40 3.14
N VAL A 64 14.18 7.12 2.25
CA VAL A 64 13.47 7.88 1.20
C VAL A 64 12.73 6.92 0.27
N GLY A 65 13.35 5.81 -0.13
CA GLY A 65 12.66 4.76 -0.91
C GLY A 65 11.44 4.19 -0.18
N ASP A 66 11.56 3.89 1.11
CA ASP A 66 10.42 3.45 1.94
C ASP A 66 9.31 4.52 1.97
N LEU A 67 9.64 5.81 2.06
CA LEU A 67 8.64 6.89 2.02
C LEU A 67 7.92 6.97 0.66
N GLU A 68 8.65 6.76 -0.44
CA GLU A 68 8.07 6.72 -1.78
C GLU A 68 7.12 5.53 -1.93
N ASP A 69 7.49 4.34 -1.43
CA ASP A 69 6.62 3.17 -1.39
C ASP A 69 5.35 3.44 -0.56
N LEU A 70 5.46 4.12 0.59
CA LEU A 70 4.29 4.53 1.39
C LEU A 70 3.40 5.50 0.61
N ARG A 71 4.00 6.44 -0.12
CA ARG A 71 3.27 7.40 -0.94
C ARG A 71 2.48 6.69 -2.02
N ASP A 72 3.03 5.66 -2.65
CA ASP A 72 2.33 4.92 -3.71
C ASP A 72 1.02 4.27 -3.21
N HIS A 73 0.95 3.86 -1.94
CA HIS A 73 -0.30 3.37 -1.34
C HIS A 73 -1.36 4.47 -1.07
N LEU A 74 -0.91 5.72 -0.96
CA LEU A 74 -1.73 6.88 -0.59
C LEU A 74 -1.89 7.90 -1.72
N ALA A 75 -1.29 7.63 -2.87
CA ALA A 75 -1.30 8.54 -4.00
C ALA A 75 -2.70 8.63 -4.59
N ASP A 76 -3.03 9.84 -5.05
CA ASP A 76 -4.17 10.05 -5.92
C ASP A 76 -3.98 9.23 -7.21
N GLY A 77 -5.10 8.75 -7.75
CA GLY A 77 -5.15 8.08 -9.04
C GLY A 77 -4.91 9.04 -10.20
N ASP A 78 -5.09 8.52 -11.42
CA ASP A 78 -5.04 9.35 -12.63
C ASP A 78 -6.09 10.48 -12.53
N ASP A 79 -5.79 11.65 -13.14
CA ASP A 79 -6.67 12.82 -13.17
C ASP A 79 -7.07 13.38 -11.77
N ASP A 80 -6.16 13.31 -10.80
CA ASP A 80 -6.36 13.77 -9.40
C ASP A 80 -7.52 13.03 -8.70
N GLU A 81 -7.80 11.78 -9.11
CA GLU A 81 -8.80 10.95 -8.44
C GLU A 81 -8.34 10.64 -7.00
N PRO A 82 -9.22 10.69 -5.98
CA PRO A 82 -8.83 10.37 -4.61
C PRO A 82 -8.20 8.97 -4.52
N PRO A 83 -7.38 8.70 -3.48
CA PRO A 83 -6.63 7.44 -3.40
C PRO A 83 -7.58 6.23 -3.39
N GLU A 84 -7.21 5.16 -4.08
CA GLU A 84 -8.03 3.94 -4.23
C GLU A 84 -8.52 3.42 -2.87
N MET A 85 -7.64 3.45 -1.86
CA MET A 85 -7.95 3.05 -0.49
C MET A 85 -9.15 3.83 0.10
N ARG A 86 -9.34 5.11 -0.23
CA ARG A 86 -10.52 5.87 0.21
C ARG A 86 -11.79 5.27 -0.38
N THR A 87 -11.79 4.96 -1.66
CA THR A 87 -12.92 4.35 -2.35
C THR A 87 -13.20 2.96 -1.79
N ASP A 88 -12.16 2.15 -1.58
CA ASP A 88 -12.26 0.81 -1.00
C ASP A 88 -12.88 0.84 0.41
N ILE A 89 -12.46 1.74 1.29
CA ILE A 89 -13.04 1.87 2.64
C ILE A 89 -14.54 2.27 2.57
N LEU A 90 -14.91 3.15 1.64
CA LEU A 90 -16.31 3.54 1.44
C LEU A 90 -17.16 2.38 0.89
N ASN A 91 -16.59 1.56 0.00
CA ASN A 91 -17.23 0.36 -0.51
C ASN A 91 -17.36 -0.70 0.59
N LEU A 92 -16.32 -0.91 1.39
CA LEU A 92 -16.36 -1.80 2.55
C LEU A 92 -17.48 -1.39 3.52
N HIS A 93 -17.64 -0.10 3.80
CA HIS A 93 -18.73 0.41 4.60
C HIS A 93 -20.11 0.10 3.99
N ARG A 94 -20.30 0.30 2.68
CA ARG A 94 -21.55 -0.05 2.00
C ARG A 94 -21.86 -1.54 2.07
N LEU A 95 -20.88 -2.38 1.80
CA LEU A 95 -21.01 -3.84 1.87
C LEU A 95 -21.36 -4.28 3.30
N ALA A 96 -20.71 -3.71 4.30
CA ALA A 96 -20.98 -4.00 5.70
C ALA A 96 -22.42 -3.59 6.10
N MET A 97 -22.90 -2.44 5.61
CA MET A 97 -24.31 -2.04 5.83
C MET A 97 -25.29 -3.03 5.17
N ALA A 98 -25.02 -3.50 3.96
CA ALA A 98 -25.86 -4.49 3.29
C ALA A 98 -25.90 -5.81 4.07
N ALA A 99 -24.74 -6.30 4.50
CA ALA A 99 -24.61 -7.50 5.34
C ALA A 99 -25.40 -7.36 6.64
N ALA A 100 -25.26 -6.22 7.34
CA ALA A 100 -25.99 -5.94 8.58
C ALA A 100 -27.51 -5.90 8.38
N ASN A 101 -27.98 -5.55 7.18
CA ASN A 101 -29.39 -5.55 6.81
C ASN A 101 -29.88 -6.91 6.27
N GLY A 102 -29.05 -7.97 6.35
CA GLY A 102 -29.44 -9.34 6.01
C GLY A 102 -29.18 -9.74 4.56
N ALA A 103 -28.19 -9.11 3.90
CA ALA A 103 -27.73 -9.59 2.59
C ALA A 103 -27.31 -11.07 2.67
N SER A 104 -27.77 -11.86 1.69
CA SER A 104 -27.53 -13.30 1.63
C SER A 104 -26.15 -13.67 1.10
N ASP A 105 -25.51 -12.76 0.36
CA ASP A 105 -24.16 -12.93 -0.18
C ASP A 105 -23.27 -11.82 0.36
N ASN A 106 -22.13 -12.23 0.93
CA ASN A 106 -21.17 -11.35 1.59
C ASN A 106 -19.72 -11.66 1.15
N ALA A 107 -19.53 -12.41 0.05
CA ALA A 107 -18.18 -12.77 -0.40
C ALA A 107 -17.32 -11.53 -0.68
N GLU A 108 -17.87 -10.56 -1.43
CA GLU A 108 -17.18 -9.30 -1.75
C GLU A 108 -16.81 -8.48 -0.51
N LEU A 109 -17.63 -8.52 0.55
CA LEU A 109 -17.32 -7.87 1.83
C LEU A 109 -16.03 -8.43 2.44
N PHE A 110 -15.91 -9.76 2.46
CA PHE A 110 -14.75 -10.43 3.06
C PHE A 110 -13.50 -10.28 2.20
N ASP A 111 -13.63 -10.45 0.88
CA ASP A 111 -12.51 -10.31 -0.06
C ASP A 111 -11.92 -8.89 0.03
N LEU A 112 -12.77 -7.86 -0.03
CA LEU A 112 -12.32 -6.46 0.09
C LEU A 112 -11.70 -6.16 1.46
N ALA A 113 -12.24 -6.74 2.54
CA ALA A 113 -11.66 -6.58 3.88
C ALA A 113 -10.26 -7.20 4.00
N ILE A 114 -10.04 -8.35 3.36
CA ILE A 114 -8.73 -9.03 3.32
C ILE A 114 -7.74 -8.20 2.51
N ASP A 115 -8.13 -7.76 1.30
CA ASP A 115 -7.27 -6.93 0.45
C ASP A 115 -6.85 -5.62 1.16
N LEU A 116 -7.79 -4.99 1.88
CA LEU A 116 -7.51 -3.81 2.69
C LEU A 116 -6.58 -4.12 3.88
N ALA A 117 -6.75 -5.26 4.54
CA ALA A 117 -5.88 -5.67 5.64
C ALA A 117 -4.44 -5.89 5.17
N ASP A 118 -4.26 -6.61 4.06
CA ASP A 118 -2.94 -6.85 3.46
C ASP A 118 -2.25 -5.53 3.08
N ARG A 119 -2.99 -4.60 2.47
CA ARG A 119 -2.47 -3.26 2.12
C ARG A 119 -2.09 -2.44 3.36
N LEU A 120 -2.86 -2.51 4.44
CA LEU A 120 -2.55 -1.83 5.70
C LEU A 120 -1.31 -2.44 6.38
N ASP A 121 -1.15 -3.76 6.34
CA ASP A 121 0.03 -4.45 6.86
C ASP A 121 1.30 -4.05 6.08
N ASP A 122 1.24 -4.00 4.75
CA ASP A 122 2.34 -3.51 3.91
C ASP A 122 2.76 -2.07 4.29
N MET A 123 1.78 -1.17 4.47
CA MET A 123 2.03 0.20 4.92
C MET A 123 2.62 0.27 6.32
N ALA A 124 2.12 -0.55 7.25
CA ALA A 124 2.65 -0.62 8.61
C ALA A 124 4.12 -1.06 8.60
N ASP A 125 4.47 -2.08 7.80
CA ASP A 125 5.84 -2.54 7.61
C ASP A 125 6.76 -1.44 7.06
N ILE A 126 6.27 -0.62 6.13
CA ILE A 126 7.00 0.53 5.59
C ILE A 126 7.24 1.58 6.68
N VAL A 127 6.18 1.98 7.40
CA VAL A 127 6.27 2.94 8.52
C VAL A 127 7.24 2.45 9.60
N ASP A 128 7.25 1.16 9.87
CA ASP A 128 8.17 0.52 10.80
C ASP A 128 9.64 0.67 10.37
N ARG A 129 9.95 0.47 9.08
CA ARG A 129 11.30 0.66 8.55
C ARG A 129 11.74 2.13 8.60
N LEU A 130 10.86 3.05 8.23
CA LEU A 130 11.07 4.50 8.38
C LEU A 130 11.38 4.86 9.83
N SER A 131 10.52 4.41 10.76
CA SER A 131 10.64 4.68 12.18
C SER A 131 11.94 4.15 12.76
N ARG A 132 12.36 2.94 12.40
CA ARG A 132 13.65 2.37 12.84
C ARG A 132 14.83 3.25 12.40
N THR A 133 14.80 3.77 11.18
CA THR A 133 15.88 4.62 10.65
C THR A 133 15.92 5.98 11.36
N VAL A 134 14.77 6.65 11.47
CA VAL A 134 14.69 7.98 12.10
C VAL A 134 14.98 7.90 13.60
N ASN A 135 14.41 6.94 14.31
CA ASN A 135 14.58 6.81 15.75
C ASN A 135 16.02 6.44 16.13
N ALA A 136 16.72 5.67 15.30
CA ALA A 136 18.14 5.39 15.53
C ALA A 136 18.98 6.67 15.59
N ILE A 137 18.64 7.69 14.81
CA ILE A 137 19.30 9.00 14.85
C ILE A 137 18.76 9.85 16.00
N ALA A 138 17.45 9.88 16.21
CA ALA A 138 16.82 10.67 17.26
C ALA A 138 17.34 10.30 18.66
N THR A 139 17.62 9.00 18.91
CA THR A 139 18.21 8.51 20.18
C THR A 139 19.65 8.98 20.43
N LEU A 140 20.28 9.69 19.49
CA LEU A 140 21.58 10.35 19.68
C LEU A 140 21.44 11.78 20.19
N ALA A 141 20.22 12.31 20.28
CA ALA A 141 19.97 13.60 20.90
C ALA A 141 20.38 13.56 22.38
N PRO A 142 20.88 14.67 22.94
CA PRO A 142 21.12 14.76 24.38
C PRO A 142 19.78 14.68 25.13
N ASP A 143 19.80 14.09 26.31
CA ASP A 143 18.71 14.25 27.28
C ASP A 143 18.74 15.71 27.77
N ASP A 144 17.60 16.41 27.70
CA ASP A 144 17.44 17.78 28.22
C ASP A 144 17.62 17.87 29.74
#